data_AF-A0A231V098-F1
#
_entry.id   AF-A0A231V098-F1
#
_cell.length_a   1.000
_cell.length_b   1.000
_cell.length_c   1.000
_cell.angle_alpha   90.00
_cell.angle_beta   90.00
_cell.angle_gamma   90.00
#
_symmetry.space_group_name_H-M   'P 1'
#
loop_
_entity.id
_entity.type
_entity.pdbx_description
1 polymer ?
#
loop_
_entity_poly.entity_id
_entity_poly.type
_entity_poly.pdbx_seq_one_letter_code
_entity_poly.pdbx_strand_id
1 'polypeptide(L)' 'MSGKNQHVVPHGDKWAVRGAGNDRVTSTHDTQEGARRAARQIAINQQSEVVIHRPNGEIRDKDSYGNDPHPPKG' A
#
# COMPACT_ATOMS: atom_id res chain seq x y z
N MET A 1 2.69 -12.70 -14.38
CA MET A 1 2.83 -11.24 -14.22
C MET A 1 2.66 -10.96 -12.73
N SER A 2 3.69 -10.49 -12.02
CA SER A 2 3.51 -10.06 -10.62
C SER A 2 2.53 -8.89 -10.58
N GLY A 3 1.68 -8.84 -9.56
CA GLY A 3 0.75 -7.73 -9.39
C GLY A 3 1.47 -6.43 -9.03
N LYS A 4 0.77 -5.31 -9.16
CA LYS A 4 1.38 -3.98 -8.98
C LYS A 4 1.58 -3.72 -7.50
N ASN A 5 2.70 -3.11 -7.13
CA ASN A 5 2.90 -2.62 -5.76
C ASN A 5 1.83 -1.59 -5.39
N GLN A 6 1.40 -1.60 -4.14
CA GLN A 6 0.36 -0.73 -3.61
C GLN A 6 1.00 0.36 -2.74
N HIS A 7 0.78 1.62 -3.10
CA HIS A 7 1.31 2.77 -2.36
C HIS A 7 0.24 3.34 -1.44
N VAL A 8 0.56 3.49 -0.16
CA VAL A 8 -0.22 4.27 0.81
C VAL A 8 0.35 5.69 0.82
N VAL A 9 -0.36 6.62 0.21
CA VAL A 9 0.09 8.00 -0.01
C VAL A 9 -0.82 9.03 0.68
N PRO A 10 -0.30 10.20 1.09
CA PRO A 10 -1.14 11.31 1.51
C PRO A 10 -2.03 11.79 0.36
N HIS A 11 -3.27 12.17 0.66
CA HIS A 11 -4.27 12.61 -0.30
C HIS A 11 -5.18 13.69 0.32
N GLY A 12 -4.72 14.94 0.32
CA GLY A 12 -5.32 16.01 1.10
C GLY A 12 -5.22 15.71 2.60
N ASP A 13 -6.32 15.88 3.33
CA ASP A 13 -6.41 15.53 4.76
C ASP A 13 -6.60 14.02 5.02
N LYS A 14 -6.54 13.21 3.96
CA LYS A 14 -6.80 11.77 3.97
C LYS A 14 -5.59 10.98 3.47
N TRP A 15 -5.76 9.67 3.45
CA TRP A 15 -4.81 8.71 2.91
C TRP A 15 -5.43 7.94 1.76
N ALA A 16 -4.63 7.55 0.79
CA ALA A 16 -5.11 6.82 -0.37
C ALA A 16 -4.22 5.62 -0.69
N VAL A 17 -4.84 4.59 -1.25
CA VAL A 17 -4.14 3.46 -1.86
C VAL A 17 -4.01 3.72 -3.36
N ARG A 18 -2.81 3.66 -3.91
CA ARG A 18 -2.53 3.87 -5.33
C ARG A 18 -1.65 2.74 -5.85
N GLY A 19 -2.11 2.03 -6.88
CA GLY A 19 -1.26 1.05 -7.58
C GLY A 19 -0.08 1.73 -8.27
N ALA A 20 1.10 1.10 -8.25
CA ALA A 20 2.30 1.61 -8.92
C ALA A 20 2.02 1.87 -10.40
N GLY A 21 2.34 3.09 -10.86
CA GLY A 21 2.10 3.53 -12.24
C GLY A 21 0.64 3.80 -12.61
N ASN A 22 -0.32 3.71 -11.67
CA ASN A 22 -1.69 4.16 -11.93
C ASN A 22 -1.78 5.67 -11.73
N ASP A 23 -2.60 6.38 -12.50
CA ASP A 23 -2.89 7.80 -12.27
C ASP A 23 -3.96 8.03 -11.20
N ARG A 24 -4.87 7.06 -11.05
CA ARG A 24 -6.00 7.12 -10.11
C ARG A 24 -5.69 6.34 -8.84
N VAL A 25 -6.21 6.85 -7.72
CA VAL A 25 -6.23 6.12 -6.46
C VAL A 25 -7.28 5.01 -6.52
N THR A 26 -6.96 3.87 -5.91
CA THR A 26 -7.83 2.70 -5.78
C THR A 26 -8.88 2.91 -4.68
N SER A 27 -8.50 3.54 -3.57
CA SER A 27 -9.40 3.86 -2.46
C SER A 27 -8.85 4.99 -1.58
N THR A 28 -9.72 5.64 -0.82
CA THR A 28 -9.39 6.71 0.14
C THR A 28 -9.85 6.35 1.54
N HIS A 29 -9.10 6.76 2.56
CA HIS A 29 -9.28 6.41 3.96
C HIS A 29 -8.95 7.62 4.84
N ASP A 30 -9.60 7.73 6.00
CA ASP A 30 -9.36 8.86 6.91
C ASP A 30 -8.02 8.76 7.64
N THR A 31 -7.44 7.55 7.73
CA THR A 31 -6.15 7.32 8.40
C THR A 31 -5.20 6.50 7.54
N GLN A 32 -3.90 6.69 7.77
CA GLN A 32 -2.86 5.92 7.12
C GLN A 32 -2.99 4.42 7.42
N GLU A 33 -3.42 4.09 8.63
CA GLU A 33 -3.63 2.71 9.06
C GLU A 33 -4.76 2.05 8.28
N GLY A 34 -5.88 2.75 8.05
CA GLY A 34 -6.97 2.27 7.22
C GLY A 34 -6.52 2.00 5.78
N ALA A 35 -5.77 2.93 5.20
CA ALA A 35 -5.19 2.75 3.87
C ALA A 35 -4.18 1.60 3.82
N ARG A 36 -3.34 1.43 4.85
CA ARG A 36 -2.40 0.30 4.95
C ARG A 36 -3.11 -1.04 4.96
N ARG A 37 -4.18 -1.20 5.74
CA ARG A 37 -4.95 -2.45 5.79
C ARG A 37 -5.56 -2.79 4.43
N ALA A 38 -6.13 -1.81 3.73
CA ALA A 38 -6.67 -2.00 2.39
C ALA A 38 -5.57 -2.35 1.37
N ALA A 39 -4.44 -1.62 1.40
CA ALA A 39 -3.29 -1.90 0.54
C ALA A 39 -2.72 -3.30 0.77
N ARG A 40 -2.60 -3.74 2.03
CA ARG A 40 -2.17 -5.09 2.42
C ARG A 40 -3.04 -6.16 1.81
N GLN A 41 -4.36 -6.04 1.91
CA GLN A 41 -5.27 -7.04 1.32
C GLN A 41 -5.09 -7.15 -0.20
N ILE A 42 -4.95 -6.01 -0.88
CA ILE A 42 -4.71 -5.98 -2.32
C ILE A 42 -3.35 -6.62 -2.63
N ALA A 43 -2.31 -6.26 -1.88
CA ALA A 43 -0.95 -6.72 -2.13
C ALA A 43 -0.79 -8.23 -1.89
N ILE A 44 -1.45 -8.79 -0.87
CA ILE A 44 -1.52 -10.25 -0.64
C ILE A 44 -2.16 -10.95 -1.83
N ASN A 45 -3.33 -10.49 -2.28
CA ASN A 45 -4.04 -11.09 -3.42
C ASN A 45 -3.25 -10.99 -4.73
N GLN A 46 -2.45 -9.93 -4.86
CA GLN A 46 -1.63 -9.64 -6.04
C GLN A 46 -0.20 -10.19 -5.95
N GLN A 47 0.16 -10.82 -4.83
CA GLN A 47 1.53 -11.26 -4.51
C GLN A 47 2.56 -10.16 -4.78
N SER A 48 2.31 -8.98 -4.22
CA SER A 48 3.05 -7.74 -4.44
C SER A 48 3.38 -7.05 -3.11
N GLU A 49 3.96 -5.85 -3.18
CA GLU A 49 4.40 -5.12 -1.98
C GLU A 49 3.47 -3.95 -1.65
N VAL A 50 3.44 -3.56 -0.38
CA VAL A 50 2.88 -2.29 0.09
C VAL A 50 4.03 -1.33 0.39
N VAL A 51 3.96 -0.12 -0.14
CA VAL A 51 4.89 0.98 0.15
C VAL A 51 4.15 2.06 0.91
N ILE A 52 4.61 2.37 2.12
CA ILE A 52 3.94 3.32 3.00
C ILE A 52 4.70 4.64 3.00
N HIS A 53 4.03 5.72 2.60
CA HIS A 53 4.61 7.06 2.58
C HIS A 53 4.29 7.84 3.86
N ARG A 54 5.13 8.81 4.20
CA ARG A 54 4.91 9.84 5.23
C ARG A 54 4.03 10.96 4.67
N PRO A 55 3.50 11.87 5.52
CA PRO A 55 2.78 13.05 5.06
C PRO A 55 3.59 13.96 4.11
N ASN A 56 4.92 13.96 4.22
CA ASN A 56 5.83 14.68 3.32
C ASN A 56 6.12 13.93 2.00
N GLY A 57 5.46 12.78 1.75
CA GLY A 57 5.62 11.99 0.53
C GLY A 57 6.81 11.03 0.53
N GLU A 58 7.72 11.11 1.51
CA GLU A 58 8.85 10.18 1.62
C GLU A 58 8.40 8.78 2.01
N ILE A 59 9.17 7.76 1.63
CA ILE A 59 8.88 6.39 2.05
C ILE A 59 9.20 6.25 3.54
N ARG A 60 8.21 5.80 4.32
CA ARG A 60 8.37 5.42 5.72
C ARG A 60 8.79 3.96 5.87
N ASP A 61 8.10 3.07 5.18
CA ASP A 61 8.15 1.63 5.42
C ASP A 61 7.63 0.83 4.22
N LYS A 62 7.92 -0.47 4.17
CA LYS A 62 7.47 -1.39 3.12
C LYS A 62 7.15 -2.78 3.68
N ASP A 63 6.05 -3.36 3.21
CA ASP A 63 5.68 -4.76 3.49
C ASP A 63 5.66 -5.56 2.19
N SER A 64 6.32 -6.72 2.11
CA SER A 64 6.28 -7.59 0.93
C SER A 64 5.36 -8.78 1.14
N TYR A 65 4.56 -9.11 0.11
CA TYR A 65 3.69 -10.29 0.08
C TYR A 65 3.90 -11.14 -1.18
N GLY A 66 4.97 -10.85 -1.93
CA GLY A 66 5.39 -11.64 -3.09
C GLY A 66 6.31 -12.78 -2.65
N ASN A 67 5.77 -13.99 -2.51
CA ASN A 67 6.54 -15.22 -2.30
C ASN A 67 7.48 -15.19 -1.06
N ASP A 68 7.05 -14.57 0.03
CA ASP A 68 7.79 -14.57 1.29
C ASP A 68 7.47 -15.85 2.08
N PRO A 69 8.45 -16.74 2.36
CA PRO A 69 8.23 -17.93 3.19
C PRO A 69 7.91 -17.59 4.66
N HIS A 70 7.96 -16.31 5.06
CA HIS A 70 7.59 -15.82 6.39
C HIS A 70 6.69 -14.58 6.27
N PRO A 71 5.37 -14.73 6.03
CA PRO A 71 4.47 -13.58 6.08
C PRO A 71 4.57 -12.89 7.47
N PRO A 72 4.58 -11.55 7.53
CA PRO A 72 4.67 -10.84 8.80
C PRO A 72 3.49 -11.24 9.68
N LYS A 73 3.81 -11.79 10.87
CA LYS A 73 2.83 -12.20 11.88
C LYS A 73 1.96 -10.99 12.19
N GLY A 74 0.66 -11.15 11.95
CA GLY A 74 -0.37 -10.16 12.25
C GLY A 74 -0.50 -9.92 13.74
#